data_AF-A0A6I4W5D4-F1
#
_entry.id   AF-A0A6I4W5D4-F1
#
_cell.length_a   1.000
_cell.length_b   1.000
_cell.length_c   1.000
_cell.angle_alpha   90.00
_cell.angle_beta   90.00
_cell.angle_gamma   90.00
#
_symmetry.space_group_name_H-M   'P 1'
#
loop_
_entity.id
_entity.type
_entity.pdbx_description
1 polymer ?
#
loop_
_entity_poly.entity_id
_entity_poly.type
_entity_poly.pdbx_seq_one_letter_code
_entity_poly.pdbx_strand_id
1 'polypeptide(L)' 'MMKVIGIIFVIFLLSALTILLMDLRLGFNFTEAWHHLLNPFWVMSSAEYVMLGGLLLIVIVQQVTYRKKSMKNNGTT' A
#
# COMPACT_ATOMS: atom_id res chain seq x y z
N MET A 1 12.73 -16.38 -20.81
CA MET A 1 11.65 -16.26 -19.82
C MET A 1 12.03 -16.77 -18.42
N MET A 2 12.55 -17.99 -18.23
CA MET A 2 12.92 -18.52 -16.89
C MET A 2 13.88 -17.66 -16.06
N LYS A 3 14.84 -16.98 -16.69
CA LYS A 3 15.76 -16.05 -16.00
C LYS A 3 15.04 -14.89 -15.32
N VAL A 4 14.02 -14.33 -15.97
CA VAL A 4 13.23 -13.22 -15.43
C VAL A 4 12.37 -13.71 -14.27
N ILE A 5 11.76 -14.88 -14.39
CA ILE A 5 11.01 -15.52 -13.30
C ILE A 5 11.91 -15.77 -12.09
N GLY A 6 13.14 -16.27 -12.31
CA GLY A 6 14.11 -16.46 -11.23
C GLY A 6 14.48 -15.15 -10.53
N ILE A 7 14.72 -14.08 -11.29
CA ILE A 7 15.02 -12.75 -10.73
C ILE A 7 13.82 -12.22 -9.92
N ILE A 8 12.61 -12.31 -10.45
CA ILE A 8 11.38 -11.91 -9.75
C ILE A 8 11.22 -12.70 -8.44
N PHE A 9 11.47 -14.01 -8.49
CA PHE A 9 11.36 -14.87 -7.31
C PHE A 9 12.37 -14.48 -6.23
N VAL A 10 13.61 -14.18 -6.61
CA VAL A 10 14.65 -13.69 -5.68
C VAL A 10 14.27 -12.34 -5.08
N ILE A 11 13.78 -11.40 -5.89
CA ILE A 11 13.32 -10.08 -5.40
C ILE A 11 12.14 -10.23 -4.44
N PHE A 12 11.20 -11.12 -4.75
CA PHE A 12 10.07 -11.43 -3.88
C PHE A 12 10.54 -11.99 -2.54
N LEU A 13 11.46 -12.96 -2.55
CA LEU A 13 12.03 -13.53 -1.31
C LEU A 13 12.78 -12.48 -0.49
N LEU A 14 13.59 -11.64 -1.14
CA LEU A 14 14.33 -10.57 -0.46
C LEU A 14 13.38 -9.56 0.20
N SER A 15 12.32 -9.19 -0.51
CA SER A 15 11.30 -8.26 -0.01
C SER A 15 10.59 -8.85 1.21
N ALA A 16 10.16 -10.11 1.14
CA ALA A 16 9.51 -10.80 2.25
C ALA A 16 10.43 -10.92 3.48
N LEU A 17 11.70 -11.26 3.26
CA LEU A 17 12.69 -11.35 4.32
C LEU A 17 12.94 -10.00 5.00
N THR A 18 12.98 -8.92 4.21
CA THR A 18 13.19 -7.56 4.73
C THR A 18 12.04 -7.13 5.65
N ILE A 19 10.79 -7.42 5.28
CA ILE A 19 9.60 -7.13 6.09
C ILE A 19 9.65 -7.92 7.41
N LEU A 20 9.90 -9.23 7.35
CA LEU A 20 10.00 -10.07 8.55
C LEU A 20 11.13 -9.60 9.49
N LEU A 21 12.29 -9.24 8.95
CA LEU A 21 13.40 -8.72 9.75
C LEU A 21 13.04 -7.40 10.44
N MET A 22 12.31 -6.53 9.74
CA MET A 22 11.87 -5.25 10.29
C MET A 22 10.86 -5.44 11.42
N ASP A 23 9.89 -6.33 11.25
CA ASP A 23 8.91 -6.67 12.29
C ASP A 23 9.60 -7.27 13.54
N LEU A 24 10.54 -8.20 13.35
CA LEU A 24 11.32 -8.76 14.46
C LEU A 24 12.17 -7.69 15.17
N ARG A 25 12.74 -6.73 14.42
CA ARG A 25 13.52 -5.61 14.98
C ARG A 25 12.66 -4.65 15.80
N LEU A 26 11.39 -4.51 15.47
CA LEU A 26 10.41 -3.73 16.22
C LEU A 26 9.91 -4.45 17.48
N GLY A 27 10.33 -5.70 17.69
CA GLY A 27 9.98 -6.50 18.87
C GLY A 27 8.70 -7.33 18.70
N PHE A 28 8.15 -7.42 17.48
CA PHE A 28 7.01 -8.30 17.20
C PHE A 28 7.42 -9.77 17.26
N ASN A 29 6.48 -10.63 17.64
CA ASN A 29 6.70 -12.07 17.66
C ASN A 29 6.72 -12.65 16.24
N PHE A 30 7.33 -13.82 16.05
CA PHE A 30 7.40 -14.48 14.73
C PHE A 30 6.02 -14.72 14.11
N THR A 31 5.02 -15.11 14.93
CA THR A 31 3.64 -15.30 14.49
C THR A 31 3.00 -13.98 14.02
N GLU A 32 3.26 -12.88 14.74
CA GLU A 32 2.77 -11.55 14.37
C GLU A 32 3.41 -11.08 13.07
N ALA A 33 4.74 -11.14 12.96
CA ALA A 33 5.46 -10.82 11.72
C ALA A 33 4.96 -11.63 10.51
N TRP A 34 4.59 -12.89 10.70
CA TRP A 34 3.99 -13.71 9.64
C TRP A 34 2.58 -13.22 9.26
N HIS A 35 1.76 -12.86 10.24
CA HIS A 35 0.46 -12.24 9.99
C HIS A 35 0.58 -10.88 9.30
N HIS A 36 1.61 -10.10 9.64
CA HIS A 36 1.89 -8.81 9.01
C HIS A 36 2.23 -8.98 7.52
N LEU A 37 3.00 -10.02 7.18
CA LEU A 37 3.35 -10.36 5.79
C LEU A 37 2.10 -10.73 4.96
N LEU A 38 1.13 -11.44 5.56
CA LEU A 38 -0.09 -11.88 4.89
C LEU A 38 -1.17 -10.79 4.81
N ASN A 39 -1.26 -9.96 5.86
CA ASN A 39 -2.24 -8.87 5.93
C ASN A 39 -1.64 -7.64 6.64
N PRO A 40 -1.04 -6.71 5.88
CA PRO A 40 -0.42 -5.52 6.45
C PRO A 40 -1.44 -4.51 7.00
N PHE A 41 -2.71 -4.62 6.63
CA PHE A 41 -3.73 -3.69 7.12
C PHE A 41 -4.10 -3.98 8.57
N TRP A 42 -4.19 -5.25 8.99
CA TRP A 42 -4.61 -5.60 10.35
C TRP A 42 -3.66 -5.08 11.44
N VAL A 43 -2.44 -4.74 11.06
CA VAL A 43 -1.34 -4.34 11.93
C VAL A 43 -1.29 -2.82 12.14
N MET A 44 -1.89 -2.07 11.22
CA MET A 44 -1.83 -0.62 11.26
C MET A 44 -2.43 -0.11 12.57
N SER A 45 -1.72 0.83 13.19
CA SER A 45 -2.25 1.64 14.27
C SER A 45 -3.48 2.42 13.80
N SER A 46 -4.38 2.75 14.73
CA SER A 46 -5.54 3.59 14.45
C SER A 46 -5.17 4.91 13.78
N ALA A 47 -4.00 5.48 14.11
CA ALA A 47 -3.49 6.69 13.47
C ALA A 47 -3.12 6.46 12.00
N GLU A 48 -2.50 5.33 11.69
CA GLU A 48 -2.08 4.98 10.32
C GLU A 48 -3.29 4.71 9.43
N TYR A 49 -4.34 4.09 9.97
CA TYR A 49 -5.62 3.92 9.28
C TYR A 49 -6.28 5.26 8.92
N VAL A 50 -6.27 6.22 9.86
CA VAL A 50 -6.80 7.57 9.60
C VAL A 50 -5.95 8.28 8.55
N MET A 51 -4.63 8.15 8.61
CA MET A 51 -3.72 8.72 7.60
C MET A 51 -3.98 8.13 6.21
N LEU A 52 -4.09 6.81 6.11
CA LEU A 52 -4.32 6.10 4.85
C LEU A 52 -5.70 6.47 4.26
N GLY A 53 -6.74 6.50 5.10
CA GLY A 53 -8.06 6.98 4.71
C GLY A 53 -8.04 8.43 4.21
N GLY A 54 -7.31 9.31 4.91
CA GLY A 54 -7.15 10.71 4.52
C GLY A 54 -6.46 10.88 3.16
N LEU A 55 -5.35 10.16 2.93
CA LEU A 55 -4.63 10.18 1.65
C LEU A 55 -5.51 9.69 0.49
N LEU A 56 -6.25 8.60 0.68
CA LEU A 56 -7.19 8.10 -0.32
C LEU A 56 -8.31 9.11 -0.61
N LEU A 57 -8.84 9.75 0.43
CA LEU A 57 -9.90 10.76 0.30
C LEU A 57 -9.40 11.97 -0.50
N ILE A 58 -8.17 12.44 -0.26
CA ILE A 58 -7.55 13.53 -1.03
C ILE A 58 -7.52 13.19 -2.52
N VAL A 59 -7.05 11.99 -2.87
CA VAL A 59 -7.00 11.53 -4.27
C VAL A 59 -8.40 11.49 -4.87
N ILE A 60 -9.38 10.93 -4.16
CA ILE A 60 -10.77 10.84 -4.63
C ILE A 60 -11.36 12.24 -4.85
N VAL A 61 -11.22 13.15 -3.89
CA VAL A 61 -11.71 14.54 -3.98
C VAL A 61 -11.07 15.27 -5.15
N GLN A 62 -9.77 15.10 -5.36
CA GLN A 62 -9.06 15.71 -6.49
C GLN A 62 -9.59 15.20 -7.83
N GLN A 63 -9.77 13.89 -7.97
CA GLN A 63 -10.32 13.27 -9.19
C GLN A 63 -11.75 13.73 -9.47
N VAL A 64 -12.61 13.75 -8.45
CA VAL A 64 -14.01 14.21 -8.59
C VAL A 64 -14.07 15.69 -8.98
N THR A 65 -13.25 16.54 -8.34
CA THR A 65 -13.19 17.98 -8.65
C THR A 65 -12.68 18.23 -10.06
N TYR A 66 -11.65 17.50 -10.49
CA TYR A 66 -11.12 17.59 -11.85
C TYR A 66 -12.17 17.18 -12.90
N ARG A 67 -12.88 16.06 -12.69
CA ARG A 67 -13.96 15.61 -13.58
C ARG A 67 -15.11 16.61 -13.64
N LYS A 68 -15.55 17.16 -12.51
CA LYS A 68 -16.59 18.20 -12.45
C LYS A 68 -16.18 19.48 -13.19
N LYS A 69 -14.92 19.91 -13.04
CA LYS A 69 -14.37 21.07 -13.75
C LYS A 69 -14.30 20.83 -15.26
N SER A 70 -13.88 19.64 -15.69
CA SER A 70 -13.82 19.24 -17.09
C SER A 70 -15.21 19.23 -17.77
N MET A 71 -16.23 18.67 -17.09
CA MET A 71 -17.62 18.69 -17.60
C MET A 71 -18.19 20.10 -17.73
N LYS A 72 -17.90 21.00 -16.77
CA LYS A 72 -18.33 22.40 -16.84
C LYS A 72 -17.71 23.15 -18.03
N ASN A 73 -16.47 22.81 -18.40
CA ASN A 73 -15.75 23.49 -19.47
C ASN A 73 -16.17 23.03 -20.89
N ASN A 74 -16.75 21.83 -21.01
CA ASN A 74 -17.24 21.28 -22.29
C ASN A 74 -18.74 21.55 -22.54
N GLY A 75 -19.47 22.10 -21.57
CA GLY A 75 -20.91 22.43 -21.67
C GLY A 75 -21.22 23.88 -22.02
N THR A 76 -20.21 24.68 -22.34
CA THR A 76 -20.33 26.05 -22.84
C THR A 76 -19.79 26.13 -24.26
N THR A 77 -20.52 25.52 -25.19
CA THR A 77 -20.53 25.83 -26.63
C THR A 77 -21.96 25.73 -27.11
#